data_AF-A0A7X7SJ81-F1
#
_entry.id   AF-A0A7X7SJ81-F1
#
_cell.length_a   1.000
_cell.length_b   1.000
_cell.length_c   1.000
_cell.angle_alpha   90.00
_cell.angle_beta   90.00
_cell.angle_gamma   90.00
#
_symmetry.space_group_name_H-M   'P 1'
#
loop_
_entity.id
_entity.type
_entity.pdbx_description
1 polymer ?
#
loop_
_entity_poly.entity_id
_entity_poly.type
_entity_poly.pdbx_seq_one_letter_code
_entity_poly.pdbx_strand_id
1 'polypeptide(L)'
;MNRVPPVPHERGLSMAERVRASVERVMGPDVALRVQQTVIAALLPRHSLHPKDVRYLHPGRTVLILLDDAEVRDEAVLMAGALLETWHPELAAVPDEDAGASVDPAEVLDGGRRMRALLARVPVPSAAEDDDALREALVSADDDARIVALVERLDHARHLHLYPREDWEPLYANIVGAYLPVAEWAGGRLGARYRRWADAFARRLEREGRSGRTGA
;
A
#
# COMPACT_ATOMS: atom_id res chain seq x y z
N MET A 1 24.33 -5.11 -25.01
CA MET A 1 23.34 -4.01 -25.05
C MET A 1 23.23 -3.45 -23.65
N ASN A 2 23.73 -2.25 -23.39
CA ASN A 2 23.49 -1.54 -22.12
C ASN A 2 22.01 -1.19 -22.06
N ARG A 3 21.21 -1.94 -21.29
CA ARG A 3 19.86 -1.52 -20.95
C ARG A 3 19.99 -0.33 -20.01
N VAL A 4 19.53 0.83 -20.45
CA VAL A 4 19.34 1.99 -19.57
C VAL A 4 18.43 1.52 -18.42
N PRO A 5 18.81 1.71 -17.15
CA PRO A 5 17.97 1.30 -16.03
C PRO A 5 16.62 2.01 -16.15
N PRO A 6 15.50 1.32 -15.83
CA PRO A 6 14.19 1.94 -15.89
C PRO A 6 14.16 3.15 -14.95
N VAL A 7 13.76 4.30 -15.48
CA VAL A 7 13.54 5.51 -14.68
C VAL A 7 12.03 5.71 -14.54
N PRO A 8 11.50 5.95 -13.33
CA PRO A 8 10.09 6.27 -13.17
C PRO A 8 9.67 7.48 -14.01
N HIS A 9 8.44 7.45 -14.51
CA HIS A 9 7.82 8.60 -15.17
C HIS A 9 7.79 9.82 -14.24
N GLU A 10 7.79 11.04 -14.81
CA GLU A 10 7.76 12.31 -14.06
C GLU A 10 6.70 12.33 -12.95
N ARG A 11 5.48 11.89 -13.26
CA ARG A 11 4.40 11.74 -12.28
C ARG A 11 4.75 10.87 -11.06
N GLY A 12 5.52 9.80 -11.26
CA GLY A 12 6.04 8.96 -10.19
C GLY A 12 7.07 9.71 -9.35
N LEU A 13 7.99 10.43 -9.99
CA LEU A 13 8.96 11.29 -9.31
C LEU A 13 8.28 12.41 -8.51
N SER A 14 7.24 13.06 -9.05
CA SER A 14 6.46 14.05 -8.31
C SER A 14 5.75 13.46 -7.09
N MET A 15 5.29 12.21 -7.17
CA MET A 15 4.73 11.51 -6.01
C MET A 15 5.81 11.22 -4.97
N ALA A 16 6.97 10.73 -5.38
CA ALA A 16 8.10 10.48 -4.47
C ALA A 16 8.57 11.77 -3.77
N GLU A 17 8.62 12.90 -4.49
CA GLU A 17 8.94 14.21 -3.92
C GLU A 17 7.87 14.68 -2.93
N ARG A 18 6.58 14.48 -3.24
CA ARG A 18 5.50 14.77 -2.29
C ARG A 18 5.63 13.94 -1.01
N VAL A 19 5.99 12.66 -1.13
CA VAL A 19 6.25 11.79 0.03
C VAL A 19 7.42 12.35 0.83
N ARG A 20 8.57 12.64 0.19
CA ARG A 20 9.73 13.24 0.84
C ARG A 20 9.34 14.49 1.64
N ALA A 21 8.75 15.48 0.98
CA ALA A 21 8.35 16.73 1.61
C ALA A 21 7.35 16.54 2.76
N SER A 22 6.58 15.43 2.76
CA SER A 22 5.66 15.12 3.85
C SER A 22 6.34 14.46 5.03
N VAL A 23 7.25 13.51 4.78
CA VAL A 23 8.06 12.85 5.82
C VAL A 23 9.02 13.85 6.47
N GLU A 24 9.68 14.70 5.67
CA GLU A 24 10.68 15.67 6.15
C GLU A 24 10.11 16.61 7.21
N ARG A 25 8.86 17.06 7.02
CA ARG A 25 8.16 17.95 7.95
C ARG A 25 7.97 17.38 9.35
N VAL A 26 7.98 16.05 9.51
CA VAL A 26 7.62 15.38 10.78
C VAL A 26 8.68 14.42 11.29
N MET A 27 9.62 13.98 10.45
CA MET A 27 10.67 13.01 10.80
C MET A 27 12.08 13.45 10.39
N GLY A 28 12.21 14.61 9.74
CA GLY A 28 13.50 15.16 9.33
C GLY A 28 13.99 14.66 7.96
N PRO A 29 15.05 15.31 7.42
CA PRO A 29 15.47 15.14 6.03
C PRO A 29 16.07 13.77 5.72
N ASP A 30 16.79 13.14 6.66
CA ASP A 30 17.48 11.88 6.42
C ASP A 30 16.49 10.71 6.24
N VAL A 31 15.49 10.63 7.12
CA VAL A 31 14.36 9.69 7.00
C VAL A 31 13.60 9.95 5.69
N ALA A 32 13.34 11.22 5.37
CA ALA A 32 12.60 11.60 4.18
C ALA A 32 13.29 11.15 2.88
N LEU A 33 14.62 11.26 2.84
CA LEU A 33 15.41 10.78 1.70
C LEU A 33 15.31 9.26 1.55
N ARG A 34 15.45 8.50 2.64
CA ARG A 34 15.37 7.03 2.60
C ARG A 34 13.98 6.54 2.17
N VAL A 35 12.91 7.11 2.75
CA VAL A 35 11.54 6.77 2.34
C VAL A 35 11.28 7.16 0.88
N GLN A 36 11.80 8.30 0.40
CA GLN A 36 11.71 8.68 -1.02
C GLN A 36 12.38 7.64 -1.92
N GLN A 37 13.59 7.21 -1.58
CA GLN A 37 14.33 6.19 -2.33
C GLN A 37 13.56 4.87 -2.36
N THR A 38 12.94 4.45 -1.24
CA THR A 38 12.08 3.27 -1.19
C THR A 38 10.86 3.40 -2.10
N VAL A 39 10.19 4.56 -2.13
CA VAL A 39 9.07 4.79 -3.06
C VAL A 39 9.53 4.73 -4.51
N ILE A 40 10.70 5.32 -4.83
CA ILE A 40 11.27 5.24 -6.18
C ILE A 40 11.55 3.78 -6.56
N ALA A 41 12.14 2.98 -5.66
CA ALA A 41 12.35 1.56 -5.86
C ALA A 41 11.03 0.82 -6.11
N ALA A 42 9.98 1.12 -5.33
CA ALA A 42 8.65 0.57 -5.52
C ALA A 42 8.00 0.96 -6.86
N LEU A 43 8.40 2.08 -7.47
CA LEU A 43 7.92 2.49 -8.79
C LEU A 43 8.62 1.76 -9.94
N LEU A 44 9.78 1.13 -9.72
CA LEU A 44 10.55 0.49 -10.79
C LEU A 44 9.80 -0.70 -11.43
N PRO A 45 9.22 -1.67 -10.70
CA PRO A 45 8.43 -2.74 -11.32
C PRO A 45 7.21 -2.22 -12.11
N ARG A 46 6.75 -1.02 -11.77
CA ARG A 46 5.59 -0.35 -12.38
C ARG A 46 5.95 0.48 -13.62
N HIS A 47 7.21 0.46 -14.08
CA HIS A 47 7.69 1.32 -15.17
C HIS A 47 6.96 1.11 -16.52
N SER A 48 6.39 -0.06 -16.74
CA SER A 48 5.65 -0.41 -17.97
C SER A 48 4.18 0.01 -17.93
N LEU A 49 3.66 0.36 -16.74
CA LEU A 49 2.28 0.81 -16.58
C LEU A 49 2.12 2.23 -17.13
N HIS A 50 0.94 2.52 -17.66
CA HIS A 50 0.59 3.88 -18.01
C HIS A 50 0.60 4.76 -16.73
N PRO A 51 1.11 6.00 -16.73
CA PRO A 51 1.14 6.86 -15.52
C PRO A 51 -0.23 7.24 -14.93
N LYS A 52 -1.32 6.88 -15.61
CA LYS A 52 -2.71 7.05 -15.13
C LYS A 52 -3.32 5.75 -14.62
N ASP A 53 -2.63 4.62 -14.76
CA ASP A 53 -3.02 3.36 -14.16
C ASP A 53 -3.07 3.55 -12.64
N VAL A 54 -4.15 3.05 -12.03
CA VAL A 54 -4.38 3.17 -10.59
C VAL A 54 -3.22 2.60 -9.78
N ARG A 55 -2.63 1.50 -10.24
CA ARG A 55 -1.56 0.76 -9.57
C ARG A 55 -0.23 1.52 -9.60
N TYR A 56 -0.06 2.44 -10.55
CA TYR A 56 1.21 3.13 -10.77
C TYR A 56 1.68 3.92 -9.54
N LEU A 57 0.78 4.72 -8.94
CA LEU A 57 1.13 5.56 -7.79
C LEU A 57 0.79 4.92 -6.43
N HIS A 58 0.41 3.65 -6.40
CA HIS A 58 0.01 2.94 -5.19
C HIS A 58 1.05 3.07 -4.05
N PRO A 59 2.36 2.77 -4.26
CA PRO A 59 3.37 2.88 -3.21
C PRO A 59 3.38 4.22 -2.46
N GLY A 60 3.41 5.33 -3.20
CA GLY A 60 3.45 6.66 -2.60
C GLY A 60 2.14 7.04 -1.92
N ARG A 61 0.99 6.58 -2.42
CA ARG A 61 -0.30 6.79 -1.74
C ARG A 61 -0.37 6.04 -0.42
N THR A 62 0.11 4.80 -0.38
CA THR A 62 0.18 3.98 0.83
C THR A 62 1.01 4.66 1.91
N VAL A 63 2.20 5.19 1.56
CA VAL A 63 3.03 5.97 2.50
C VAL A 63 2.31 7.20 3.04
N LEU A 64 1.64 7.97 2.18
CA LEU A 64 0.90 9.15 2.62
C LEU A 64 -0.27 8.79 3.54
N ILE A 65 -0.97 7.67 3.30
CA ILE A 65 -2.04 7.21 4.20
C ILE A 65 -1.45 6.77 5.55
N LEU A 66 -0.31 6.06 5.57
CA LEU A 66 0.37 5.72 6.83
C LEU A 66 0.71 6.97 7.63
N LEU A 67 1.27 7.99 6.96
CA LEU A 67 1.68 9.23 7.59
C LEU A 67 0.49 10.08 8.07
N ASP A 68 -0.49 10.30 7.21
CA ASP A 68 -1.57 11.28 7.41
C ASP A 68 -2.80 10.67 8.09
N ASP A 69 -3.21 9.45 7.73
CA ASP A 69 -4.43 8.83 8.27
C ASP A 69 -4.13 7.98 9.50
N ALA A 70 -3.01 7.24 9.49
CA ALA A 70 -2.60 6.35 10.59
C ALA A 70 -1.57 6.96 11.55
N GLU A 71 -1.10 8.19 11.29
CA GLU A 71 -0.16 8.93 12.14
C GLU A 71 1.16 8.21 12.43
N VAL A 72 1.58 7.29 11.56
CA VAL A 72 2.82 6.52 11.70
C VAL A 72 4.03 7.45 11.63
N ARG A 73 4.94 7.32 12.59
CA ARG A 73 6.23 8.04 12.67
C ARG A 73 7.41 7.08 12.80
N ASP A 74 7.29 5.91 12.17
CA ASP A 74 8.35 4.91 12.11
C ASP A 74 8.81 4.70 10.68
N GLU A 75 10.10 4.86 10.43
CA GLU A 75 10.70 4.77 9.09
C GLU A 75 10.49 3.40 8.45
N ALA A 76 10.70 2.33 9.23
CA ALA A 76 10.60 0.96 8.73
C ALA A 76 9.16 0.62 8.32
N VAL A 77 8.18 1.14 9.06
CA VAL A 77 6.75 0.98 8.75
C VAL A 77 6.38 1.73 7.45
N LEU A 78 6.87 2.96 7.27
CA LEU A 78 6.65 3.72 6.02
C LEU A 78 7.28 3.01 4.82
N MET A 79 8.51 2.52 4.95
CA MET A 79 9.20 1.80 3.89
C MET A 79 8.52 0.46 3.57
N ALA A 80 8.06 -0.28 4.59
CA ALA A 80 7.30 -1.52 4.38
C ALA A 80 5.99 -1.25 3.63
N GLY A 81 5.26 -0.20 3.99
CA GLY A 81 4.05 0.21 3.26
C GLY A 81 4.30 0.62 1.81
N ALA A 82 5.47 1.21 1.50
CA ALA A 82 5.82 1.55 0.12
C ALA A 82 6.07 0.29 -0.74
N LEU A 83 6.64 -0.76 -0.16
CA LEU A 83 7.05 -1.97 -0.89
C LEU A 83 5.97 -3.05 -0.92
N LEU A 84 5.05 -3.04 0.05
CA LEU A 84 3.96 -4.00 0.11
C LEU A 84 3.03 -3.83 -1.10
N GLU A 85 2.76 -4.94 -1.76
CA GLU A 85 1.76 -5.06 -2.82
C GLU A 85 1.20 -6.48 -2.75
N THR A 86 -0.03 -6.60 -2.29
CA THR A 86 -0.66 -7.89 -2.01
C THR A 86 -1.70 -8.29 -3.05
N TRP A 87 -2.17 -7.35 -3.87
CA TRP A 87 -3.17 -7.62 -4.90
C TRP A 87 -2.52 -7.93 -6.26
N HIS A 88 -1.45 -7.21 -6.60
CA HIS A 88 -0.66 -7.43 -7.82
C HIS A 88 0.77 -7.83 -7.49
N PRO A 89 1.01 -9.06 -7.00
CA PRO A 89 2.34 -9.49 -6.55
C PRO A 89 3.43 -9.36 -7.63
N GLU A 90 3.06 -9.39 -8.91
CA GLU A 90 3.97 -9.12 -10.04
C GLU A 90 4.54 -7.69 -10.05
N LEU A 91 3.91 -6.75 -9.33
CA LEU A 91 4.35 -5.36 -9.16
C LEU A 91 5.08 -5.14 -7.83
N ALA A 92 5.17 -6.14 -6.95
CA ALA A 92 5.91 -6.02 -5.71
C ALA A 92 7.40 -5.77 -6.00
N ALA A 93 7.97 -4.75 -5.36
CA ALA A 93 9.40 -4.50 -5.47
C ALA A 93 10.16 -5.37 -4.48
N VAL A 94 11.25 -5.98 -4.95
CA VAL A 94 12.18 -6.69 -4.07
C VAL A 94 13.13 -5.65 -3.47
N PRO A 95 13.31 -5.59 -2.15
CA PRO A 95 14.30 -4.73 -1.54
C PRO A 95 15.69 -5.06 -2.10
N ASP A 96 16.34 -4.10 -2.75
CA ASP A 96 17.70 -4.26 -3.26
C ASP A 96 18.69 -4.30 -2.09
N GLU A 97 19.55 -5.32 -2.06
CA GLU A 97 20.58 -5.48 -1.01
C GLU A 97 21.72 -4.47 -1.17
N ASP A 98 21.91 -3.92 -2.38
CA ASP A 98 23.06 -3.10 -2.76
C ASP A 98 22.73 -1.61 -3.01
N ALA A 99 21.48 -1.19 -2.81
CA ALA A 99 21.03 0.20 -3.04
C ALA A 99 21.49 1.17 -1.93
N GLY A 100 22.80 1.28 -1.72
CA GLY A 100 23.41 2.22 -0.78
C GLY A 100 23.78 3.55 -1.45
N ALA A 101 23.17 4.65 -1.01
CA ALA A 101 23.69 5.99 -1.27
C ALA A 101 23.59 6.91 -0.03
N SER A 102 24.76 7.40 0.38
CA SER A 102 25.08 8.60 1.19
C SER A 102 24.44 8.83 2.57
N VAL A 103 24.06 7.76 3.29
CA VAL A 103 23.68 7.81 4.70
C VAL A 103 24.59 6.85 5.47
N ASP A 104 24.77 7.03 6.79
CA ASP A 104 25.47 6.07 7.64
C ASP A 104 25.00 4.63 7.28
N PRO A 105 25.90 3.77 6.75
CA PRO A 105 25.55 2.42 6.37
C PRO A 105 24.89 1.65 7.51
N ALA A 106 25.25 1.91 8.77
CA ALA A 106 24.66 1.22 9.92
C ALA A 106 23.16 1.53 10.10
N GLU A 107 22.76 2.79 9.95
CA GLU A 107 21.36 3.22 10.05
C GLU A 107 20.52 2.74 8.86
N VAL A 108 21.07 2.84 7.63
CA VAL A 108 20.43 2.31 6.42
C VAL A 108 20.20 0.81 6.55
N LEU A 109 21.20 0.09 7.05
CA LEU A 109 21.10 -1.35 7.28
C LEU A 109 20.09 -1.68 8.38
N ASP A 110 19.95 -0.87 9.42
CA ASP A 110 18.99 -1.15 10.51
C ASP A 110 17.54 -0.91 10.10
N GLY A 111 17.23 0.27 9.54
CA GLY A 111 15.91 0.57 9.00
C GLY A 111 15.49 -0.44 7.93
N GLY A 112 16.41 -0.80 7.04
CA GLY A 112 16.19 -1.84 6.03
C GLY A 112 15.96 -3.24 6.61
N ARG A 113 16.73 -3.66 7.63
CA ARG A 113 16.50 -4.96 8.30
C ARG A 113 15.14 -5.00 8.99
N ARG A 114 14.78 -3.95 9.73
CA ARG A 114 13.49 -3.85 10.42
C ARG A 114 12.33 -3.86 9.42
N MET A 115 12.45 -3.13 8.31
CA MET A 115 11.46 -3.12 7.25
C MET A 115 11.27 -4.52 6.64
N ARG A 116 12.35 -5.26 6.34
CA ARG A 116 12.24 -6.64 5.84
C ARG A 116 11.61 -7.58 6.84
N ALA A 117 12.02 -7.50 8.11
CA ALA A 117 11.44 -8.29 9.19
C ALA A 117 9.95 -7.95 9.41
N LEU A 118 9.55 -6.71 9.17
CA LEU A 118 8.16 -6.29 9.20
C LEU A 118 7.37 -6.87 8.02
N LEU A 119 7.84 -6.73 6.78
CA LEU A 119 7.18 -7.27 5.58
C LEU A 119 6.88 -8.78 5.71
N ALA A 120 7.81 -9.55 6.27
CA ALA A 120 7.63 -11.00 6.47
C ALA A 120 6.52 -11.36 7.49
N ARG A 121 6.09 -10.41 8.32
CA ARG A 121 5.07 -10.60 9.36
C ARG A 121 3.72 -10.00 8.99
N VAL A 122 3.64 -9.22 7.91
CA VAL A 122 2.37 -8.62 7.46
C VAL A 122 1.42 -9.73 7.03
N PRO A 123 0.21 -9.82 7.62
CA PRO A 123 -0.81 -10.75 7.13
C PRO A 123 -1.28 -10.37 5.72
N VAL A 124 -1.24 -11.33 4.79
CA VAL A 124 -1.63 -11.13 3.39
C VAL A 124 -2.65 -12.19 2.95
N PRO A 125 -3.58 -11.89 2.03
CA PRO A 125 -4.62 -12.83 1.64
C PRO A 125 -4.09 -14.13 1.03
N SER A 126 -2.99 -14.07 0.28
CA SER A 126 -2.39 -15.24 -0.37
C SER A 126 -1.80 -16.26 0.60
N ALA A 127 -1.59 -15.89 1.87
CA ALA A 127 -1.08 -16.76 2.92
C ALA A 127 -2.18 -17.31 3.84
N ALA A 128 -3.44 -16.86 3.67
CA ALA A 128 -4.56 -17.30 4.48
C ALA A 128 -5.41 -18.33 3.73
N GLU A 129 -6.01 -19.27 4.49
CA GLU A 129 -6.92 -20.28 3.93
C GLU A 129 -8.24 -19.66 3.45
N ASP A 130 -8.75 -18.70 4.22
CA ASP A 130 -9.97 -17.93 3.94
C ASP A 130 -9.94 -16.55 4.62
N ASP A 131 -11.02 -15.79 4.46
CA ASP A 131 -11.17 -14.45 5.05
C ASP A 131 -11.24 -14.46 6.58
N ASP A 132 -11.70 -15.55 7.21
CA ASP A 132 -11.76 -15.66 8.68
C ASP A 132 -10.36 -15.92 9.26
N ALA A 133 -9.57 -16.80 8.63
CA ALA A 133 -8.16 -17.02 8.96
C ALA A 133 -7.33 -15.75 8.74
N LEU A 134 -7.59 -15.00 7.66
CA LEU A 134 -6.97 -13.70 7.43
C LEU A 134 -7.35 -12.69 8.52
N ARG A 135 -8.62 -12.65 8.92
CA ARG A 135 -9.09 -11.77 10.00
C ARG A 135 -8.39 -12.10 11.33
N GLU A 136 -8.27 -13.38 11.68
CA GLU A 136 -7.56 -13.83 12.87
C GLU A 136 -6.08 -13.43 12.84
N ALA A 137 -5.41 -13.61 11.70
CA ALA A 137 -4.03 -13.21 11.51
C ALA A 137 -3.86 -11.68 11.65
N LEU A 138 -4.77 -10.88 11.09
CA LEU A 138 -4.76 -9.41 11.23
C LEU A 138 -4.96 -8.95 12.68
N VAL A 139 -5.87 -9.58 13.42
CA VAL A 139 -6.09 -9.26 14.85
C VAL A 139 -4.87 -9.64 15.69
N SER A 140 -4.26 -10.79 15.39
CA SER A 140 -3.12 -11.34 16.16
C SER A 140 -1.77 -10.72 15.81
N ALA A 141 -1.65 -10.08 14.64
CA ALA A 141 -0.44 -9.38 14.22
C ALA A 141 -0.10 -8.24 15.20
N ASP A 142 1.18 -7.92 15.33
CA ASP A 142 1.60 -6.70 16.03
C ASP A 142 1.12 -5.44 15.31
N ASP A 143 1.06 -4.33 16.03
CA ASP A 143 0.43 -3.09 15.56
C ASP A 143 1.06 -2.57 14.26
N ASP A 144 2.39 -2.68 14.10
CA ASP A 144 3.10 -2.28 12.89
C ASP A 144 2.72 -3.14 11.68
N ALA A 145 2.71 -4.46 11.84
CA ALA A 145 2.33 -5.37 10.75
C ALA A 145 0.85 -5.18 10.36
N ARG A 146 -0.02 -5.00 11.37
CA ARG A 146 -1.44 -4.75 11.19
C ARG A 146 -1.69 -3.43 10.47
N ILE A 147 -1.05 -2.33 10.87
CA ILE A 147 -1.31 -1.02 10.27
C ILE A 147 -0.86 -0.96 8.82
N VAL A 148 0.26 -1.61 8.48
CA VAL A 148 0.72 -1.72 7.09
C VAL A 148 -0.29 -2.50 6.25
N ALA A 149 -0.77 -3.66 6.73
CA ALA A 149 -1.79 -4.45 6.04
C ALA A 149 -3.08 -3.64 5.81
N LEU A 150 -3.56 -2.95 6.84
CA LEU A 150 -4.79 -2.16 6.79
C LEU A 150 -4.65 -0.96 5.85
N VAL A 151 -3.51 -0.29 5.81
CA VAL A 151 -3.35 0.91 4.97
C VAL A 151 -3.17 0.55 3.49
N GLU A 152 -2.42 -0.49 3.17
CA GLU A 152 -2.29 -0.98 1.80
C GLU A 152 -3.66 -1.32 1.21
N ARG A 153 -4.45 -2.10 1.95
CA ARG A 153 -5.78 -2.51 1.49
C ARG A 153 -6.77 -1.33 1.44
N LEU A 154 -6.57 -0.29 2.25
CA LEU A 154 -7.40 0.92 2.18
C LEU A 154 -7.18 1.68 0.87
N ASP A 155 -5.95 1.72 0.35
CA ASP A 155 -5.69 2.32 -0.97
C ASP A 155 -6.40 1.53 -2.08
N HIS A 156 -6.37 0.19 -2.01
CA HIS A 156 -7.14 -0.65 -2.93
C HIS A 156 -8.65 -0.40 -2.81
N ALA A 157 -9.20 -0.36 -1.60
CA ALA A 157 -10.62 -0.08 -1.35
C ALA A 157 -11.05 1.27 -1.93
N ARG A 158 -10.23 2.31 -1.75
CA ARG A 158 -10.48 3.65 -2.28
C ARG A 158 -10.57 3.67 -3.81
N HIS A 159 -9.78 2.85 -4.48
CA HIS A 159 -9.67 2.86 -5.93
C HIS A 159 -10.28 1.65 -6.62
N LEU A 160 -11.03 0.82 -5.89
CA LEU A 160 -11.61 -0.42 -6.40
C LEU A 160 -12.36 -0.25 -7.73
N HIS A 161 -13.10 0.85 -7.88
CA HIS A 161 -13.84 1.21 -9.08
C HIS A 161 -12.99 1.51 -10.34
N LEU A 162 -11.67 1.60 -10.21
CA LEU A 162 -10.73 1.81 -11.30
C LEU A 162 -10.07 0.50 -11.77
N TYR A 163 -10.28 -0.60 -11.05
CA TYR A 163 -9.82 -1.92 -11.46
C TYR A 163 -10.76 -2.55 -12.51
N PRO A 164 -10.28 -3.56 -13.26
CA PRO A 164 -11.11 -4.43 -14.08
C PRO A 164 -12.33 -4.95 -13.31
N ARG A 165 -13.44 -5.17 -14.02
CA ARG A 165 -14.73 -5.46 -13.40
C ARG A 165 -14.74 -6.79 -12.66
N GLU A 166 -13.98 -7.76 -13.15
CA GLU A 166 -13.77 -9.08 -12.57
C GLU A 166 -13.12 -9.05 -11.18
N ASP A 167 -12.38 -7.99 -10.85
CA ASP A 167 -11.72 -7.83 -9.56
C ASP A 167 -12.66 -7.26 -8.48
N TRP A 168 -13.84 -6.74 -8.89
CA TRP A 168 -14.68 -5.93 -8.00
C TRP A 168 -15.26 -6.73 -6.84
N GLU A 169 -15.99 -7.81 -7.10
CA GLU A 169 -16.60 -8.62 -6.05
C GLU A 169 -15.57 -9.31 -5.15
N PRO A 170 -14.53 -9.97 -5.67
CA PRO A 170 -13.55 -10.64 -4.82
C PRO A 170 -12.85 -9.67 -3.86
N LEU A 171 -12.37 -8.53 -4.39
CA LEU A 171 -11.68 -7.54 -3.57
C LEU A 171 -12.64 -6.82 -2.62
N TYR A 172 -13.87 -6.52 -3.05
CA TYR A 172 -14.90 -5.95 -2.16
C TYR A 172 -15.24 -6.90 -1.01
N ALA A 173 -15.47 -8.20 -1.31
CA ALA A 173 -15.79 -9.22 -0.31
C ALA A 173 -14.66 -9.34 0.72
N ASN A 174 -13.40 -9.41 0.27
CA ASN A 174 -12.24 -9.45 1.15
C ASN A 174 -12.11 -8.17 2.02
N ILE A 175 -12.38 -6.99 1.46
CA ILE A 175 -12.39 -5.72 2.20
C ILE A 175 -13.43 -5.72 3.32
N VAL A 176 -14.67 -6.10 3.02
CA VAL A 176 -15.77 -6.06 4.01
C VAL A 176 -15.71 -7.24 4.98
N GLY A 177 -15.19 -8.38 4.53
CA GLY A 177 -15.04 -9.60 5.30
C GLY A 177 -13.87 -9.52 6.27
N ALA A 178 -12.66 -9.24 5.80
CA ALA A 178 -11.46 -9.31 6.64
C ALA A 178 -11.01 -7.95 7.18
N TYR A 179 -10.85 -6.95 6.31
CA TYR A 179 -10.11 -5.73 6.67
C TYR A 179 -10.93 -4.67 7.41
N LEU A 180 -12.16 -4.40 6.95
CA LEU A 180 -13.04 -3.39 7.57
C LEU A 180 -13.31 -3.71 9.06
N PRO A 181 -13.71 -4.94 9.45
CA PRO A 181 -13.95 -5.25 10.86
C PRO A 181 -12.72 -5.02 11.74
N VAL A 182 -11.53 -5.37 11.25
CA VAL A 182 -10.28 -5.16 12.00
C VAL A 182 -9.94 -3.67 12.08
N ALA A 183 -10.14 -2.90 11.01
CA ALA A 183 -9.92 -1.46 11.03
C ALA A 183 -10.88 -0.72 11.99
N GLU A 184 -12.11 -1.21 12.13
CA GLU A 184 -13.07 -0.68 13.12
C GLU A 184 -12.68 -1.05 14.55
N TRP A 185 -12.24 -2.29 14.76
CA TRP A 185 -11.77 -2.76 16.06
C TRP A 185 -10.50 -2.02 16.53
N ALA A 186 -9.51 -1.86 15.65
CA ALA A 186 -8.26 -1.15 15.95
C ALA A 186 -8.48 0.34 16.24
N GLY A 187 -9.62 0.90 15.83
CA GLY A 187 -9.99 2.28 16.09
C GLY A 187 -9.26 3.31 15.21
N GLY A 188 -9.24 4.56 15.67
CA GLY A 188 -8.66 5.68 14.92
C GLY A 188 -9.45 6.05 13.66
N ARG A 189 -8.77 6.65 12.67
CA ARG A 189 -9.41 7.15 11.44
C ARG A 189 -9.69 6.07 10.40
N LEU A 190 -8.97 4.94 10.44
CA LEU A 190 -9.01 3.93 9.37
C LEU A 190 -10.37 3.25 9.25
N GLY A 191 -11.01 2.85 10.34
CA GLY A 191 -12.34 2.23 10.29
C GLY A 191 -13.38 3.11 9.58
N ALA A 192 -13.42 4.41 9.92
CA ALA A 192 -14.32 5.36 9.25
C ALA A 192 -14.00 5.54 7.76
N ARG A 193 -12.71 5.50 7.39
CA ARG A 193 -12.26 5.60 6.00
C ARG A 193 -12.66 4.36 5.21
N TYR A 194 -12.46 3.17 5.75
CA TYR A 194 -12.90 1.91 5.17
C TYR A 194 -14.41 1.91 4.94
N ARG A 195 -15.20 2.22 5.98
CA ARG A 195 -16.67 2.25 5.88
C ARG A 195 -17.13 3.18 4.77
N ARG A 196 -16.57 4.39 4.71
CA ARG A 196 -16.88 5.37 3.64
C ARG A 196 -16.68 4.79 2.24
N TRP A 197 -15.56 4.12 2.00
CA TRP A 197 -15.23 3.57 0.68
C TRP A 197 -16.02 2.30 0.38
N ALA A 198 -16.23 1.42 1.35
CA ALA A 198 -17.07 0.25 1.22
C ALA A 198 -18.52 0.64 0.87
N ASP A 199 -19.10 1.63 1.56
CA ASP A 199 -20.43 2.14 1.27
C ASP A 199 -20.53 2.79 -0.12
N ALA A 200 -19.51 3.57 -0.51
CA ALA A 200 -19.46 4.18 -1.83
C ALA A 200 -19.41 3.13 -2.94
N PHE A 201 -18.68 2.04 -2.72
CA PHE A 201 -18.56 0.96 -3.68
C PHE A 201 -19.80 0.06 -3.72
N ALA A 202 -20.42 -0.24 -2.58
CA ALA A 202 -21.70 -0.95 -2.52
C ALA A 202 -22.77 -0.27 -3.40
N ARG A 203 -22.93 1.05 -3.26
CA ARG A 203 -23.82 1.86 -4.12
C ARG A 203 -23.46 1.83 -5.60
N ARG A 204 -22.20 1.54 -5.95
CA ARG A 204 -21.77 1.37 -7.34
C ARG A 204 -22.16 -0.01 -7.85
N LEU A 205 -21.88 -1.07 -7.10
CA LEU A 205 -22.30 -2.44 -7.43
C LEU A 205 -23.81 -2.53 -7.66
N GLU A 206 -24.62 -1.91 -6.78
CA GLU A 206 -26.08 -1.87 -6.95
C GLU A 206 -26.52 -1.20 -8.26
N ARG A 207 -25.85 -0.11 -8.66
CA ARG A 207 -26.18 0.59 -9.91
C ARG A 207 -25.82 -0.23 -11.14
N GLU A 208 -24.63 -0.82 -11.18
CA GLU A 208 -24.18 -1.65 -12.30
C GLU A 208 -25.02 -2.94 -12.42
N GLY A 209 -25.36 -3.56 -11.29
CA GLY A 209 -26.23 -4.74 -11.26
C GLY A 209 -27.67 -4.46 -11.72
N ARG A 210 -28.19 -3.24 -11.51
CA ARG A 210 -29.48 -2.80 -12.07
C ARG A 210 -29.40 -2.54 -13.57
N SER A 211 -28.33 -1.88 -14.05
CA SER A 211 -28.11 -1.62 -15.47
C SER A 211 -27.99 -2.91 -16.30
N GLY A 212 -27.33 -3.95 -15.76
CA GLY A 212 -27.22 -5.26 -16.41
C GLY A 212 -28.55 -6.06 -16.47
N ARG A 213 -29.52 -5.75 -15.61
CA ARG A 213 -30.85 -6.40 -15.59
C ARG A 213 -31.87 -5.76 -16.53
N THR A 214 -31.67 -4.51 -16.95
CA THR A 214 -32.57 -3.79 -17.86
C THR A 214 -32.15 -3.88 -19.34
N GLY A 215 -31.01 -4.53 -19.63
CA GLY A 215 -30.46 -4.69 -20.98
C GLY A 215 -30.38 -6.14 -21.49
N ALA A 216 -31.02 -7.08 -20.80
CA ALA A 216 -31.22 -8.48 -21.21
C ALA A 216 -32.71 -8.74 -21.41
#